data_AF-A0A8X6L4A0-F1
#
_entry.id   AF-A0A8X6L4A0-F1
#
_cell.length_a   1.000
_cell.length_b   1.000
_cell.length_c   1.000
_cell.angle_alpha   90.00
_cell.angle_beta   90.00
_cell.angle_gamma   90.00
#
_symmetry.space_group_name_H-M   'P 1'
#
loop_
_entity.id
_entity.type
_entity.pdbx_description
1 polymer ?
#
loop_
_entity_poly.entity_id
_entity_poly.type
_entity_poly.pdbx_seq_one_letter_code
_entity_poly.pdbx_strand_id
1 'polypeptide(L)'
;MEITTLNRLRGALKAKLKKVELFGTESEKSPSLLEVKLQLNNISALREKIESFRKDYYSLPAEVDLSETDNELEQLEDRLYKTEVKFHFLLSELENVSVSEAISKENNVLSVNECRQTNIKLPEIPLPQFSDMLQELPYEAQEYHFDRDEEKVKTLALIWNPKHDTFEFSVSDPTNNSEWTKRSILSHIARIFDPMCLLGPVIAMAKLFMKTLWLVKRDWDQPLLENEIRNWKKFIFSLKALQGIKVQRFVLIENYKSLELHRFSDASEKAFGAAIYLRCTNSTEQSSMWLLCSKSRIAPIKRISIPRLELCAAVLLSKLVKMMIASLKL
;
A
#
# COMPACT_ATOMS: atom_id res chain seq x y z
N MET A 1 23.88 -17.30 30.24
CA MET A 1 25.15 -16.81 29.64
C MET A 1 25.64 -15.66 30.52
N GLU A 2 26.94 -15.53 30.82
CA GLU A 2 27.43 -14.41 31.65
C GLU A 2 27.39 -13.08 30.88
N ILE A 3 27.10 -11.97 31.56
CA ILE A 3 27.00 -10.63 30.93
C ILE A 3 28.26 -10.21 30.17
N THR A 4 29.43 -10.65 30.65
CA THR A 4 30.75 -10.44 30.03
C THR A 4 30.84 -11.10 28.65
N THR A 5 30.31 -12.32 28.51
CA THR A 5 30.26 -13.05 27.24
C THR A 5 29.30 -12.40 26.25
N LEU A 6 28.17 -11.89 26.73
CA LEU A 6 27.21 -11.15 25.91
C LEU A 6 27.81 -9.83 25.38
N ASN A 7 28.51 -9.08 26.23
CA ASN A 7 29.20 -7.85 25.80
C ASN A 7 30.27 -8.12 24.73
N ARG A 8 30.99 -9.25 24.83
CA ARG A 8 31.95 -9.69 23.80
C ARG A 8 31.26 -10.05 22.48
N LEU A 9 30.14 -10.76 22.53
CA LEU A 9 29.33 -11.09 21.35
C LEU A 9 28.78 -9.83 20.67
N ARG A 10 28.29 -8.86 21.46
CA ARG A 10 27.87 -7.54 20.96
C ARG A 10 28.99 -6.83 20.22
N GLY A 11 30.20 -6.79 20.79
CA GLY A 11 31.37 -6.21 20.13
C GLY A 11 31.71 -6.90 18.79
N ALA A 12 31.61 -8.23 18.76
CA ALA A 12 31.82 -9.01 17.53
C ALA A 12 30.75 -8.72 16.45
N LEU A 13 29.49 -8.53 16.84
CA LEU A 13 28.41 -8.14 15.93
C LEU A 13 28.63 -6.74 15.37
N LYS A 14 29.00 -5.76 16.22
CA LYS A 14 29.37 -4.40 15.81
C LYS A 14 30.52 -4.42 14.78
N ALA A 15 31.56 -5.22 15.02
CA ALA A 15 32.70 -5.33 14.10
C ALA A 15 32.31 -5.96 12.76
N LYS A 16 31.47 -7.01 12.77
CA LYS A 16 30.98 -7.64 11.53
C LYS A 16 30.09 -6.71 10.71
N LEU A 17 29.20 -5.96 11.36
CA LEU A 17 28.38 -4.97 10.69
C LEU A 17 29.24 -3.87 10.05
N LYS A 18 30.23 -3.35 10.79
CA LYS A 18 31.17 -2.35 10.27
C LYS A 18 31.91 -2.84 9.02
N LYS A 19 32.31 -4.12 9.00
CA LYS A 19 32.96 -4.74 7.83
C LYS A 19 32.04 -4.79 6.60
N VAL A 20 30.75 -5.04 6.79
CA VAL A 20 29.75 -5.04 5.71
C VAL A 20 29.43 -3.60 5.26
N GLU A 21 29.40 -2.63 6.18
CA GLU A 21 29.20 -1.20 5.85
C GLU A 21 30.33 -0.62 4.99
N LEU A 22 31.58 -1.04 5.24
CA LEU A 22 32.78 -0.64 4.49
C LEU A 22 32.89 -1.32 3.12
N PHE A 23 32.06 -2.31 2.84
CA PHE A 23 32.06 -2.96 1.55
C PHE A 23 31.62 -1.98 0.45
N GLY A 24 32.51 -1.79 -0.54
CA GLY A 24 32.29 -0.88 -1.67
C GLY A 24 32.66 0.58 -1.41
N THR A 25 33.18 0.96 -0.23
CA THR A 25 33.71 2.31 0.01
C THR A 25 35.21 2.44 -0.23
N GLU A 26 35.94 1.33 -0.27
CA GLU A 26 37.42 1.29 -0.39
C GLU A 26 37.92 0.75 -1.75
N SER A 27 37.02 0.36 -2.66
CA SER A 27 37.35 -0.20 -3.97
C SER A 27 36.96 0.76 -5.08
N GLU A 28 37.90 1.11 -5.97
CA GLU A 28 37.65 1.90 -7.19
C GLU A 28 36.78 1.17 -8.22
N LYS A 29 36.56 -0.14 -8.06
CA LYS A 29 35.70 -0.95 -8.94
C LYS A 29 34.30 -1.11 -8.36
N SER A 30 33.29 -0.95 -9.22
CA SER A 30 31.89 -1.23 -8.89
C SER A 30 31.69 -2.70 -8.48
N PRO A 31 30.90 -2.97 -7.42
CA PRO A 31 30.71 -4.33 -6.92
C PRO A 31 29.89 -5.17 -7.89
N SER A 32 30.25 -6.44 -8.04
CA SER A 32 29.51 -7.39 -8.88
C SER A 32 28.18 -7.81 -8.24
N LEU A 33 27.23 -8.25 -9.07
CA LEU A 33 25.91 -8.74 -8.64
C LEU A 33 26.02 -9.86 -7.59
N LEU A 34 27.00 -10.75 -7.75
CA LEU A 34 27.21 -11.89 -6.88
C LEU A 34 27.76 -11.47 -5.50
N GLU A 35 28.64 -10.47 -5.48
CA GLU A 35 29.15 -9.90 -4.22
C GLU A 35 28.06 -9.15 -3.45
N VAL A 36 27.19 -8.39 -4.14
CA VAL A 36 26.05 -7.72 -3.51
C VAL A 36 25.08 -8.74 -2.90
N LYS A 37 24.75 -9.82 -3.63
CA LYS A 37 23.92 -10.92 -3.11
C LYS A 37 24.57 -11.62 -1.91
N LEU A 38 25.89 -11.81 -1.93
CA LEU A 38 26.64 -12.37 -0.80
C LEU A 38 26.55 -11.46 0.43
N GLN A 39 26.68 -10.14 0.27
CA GLN A 39 26.53 -9.22 1.40
C GLN A 39 25.11 -9.21 1.97
N LEU A 40 24.07 -9.31 1.14
CA LEU A 40 22.69 -9.45 1.62
C LEU A 40 22.50 -10.72 2.45
N ASN A 41 23.12 -11.84 2.06
CA ASN A 41 23.11 -13.08 2.87
C ASN A 41 23.89 -12.91 4.19
N ASN A 42 24.98 -12.14 4.19
CA ASN A 42 25.69 -11.84 5.43
C ASN A 42 24.84 -10.97 6.38
N ILE A 43 24.08 -10.01 5.83
CA ILE A 43 23.16 -9.14 6.57
C ILE A 43 22.02 -9.95 7.19
N SER A 44 21.41 -10.88 6.45
CA SER A 44 20.36 -11.76 7.00
C SER A 44 20.90 -12.64 8.13
N ALA A 45 22.08 -13.23 7.96
CA ALA A 45 22.74 -14.00 9.01
C ALA A 45 23.14 -13.15 10.24
N LEU A 46 23.44 -11.86 10.06
CA LEU A 46 23.69 -10.93 11.16
C LEU A 46 22.39 -10.59 11.91
N ARG A 47 21.29 -10.40 11.19
CA ARG A 47 19.97 -10.15 11.79
C ARG A 47 19.55 -11.29 12.71
N GLU A 48 19.66 -12.53 12.26
CA GLU A 48 19.33 -13.70 13.09
C GLU A 48 20.19 -13.78 14.36
N LYS A 49 21.48 -13.42 14.26
CA LYS A 49 22.38 -13.39 15.41
C LYS A 49 22.06 -12.27 16.39
N ILE A 50 21.60 -11.11 15.91
CA ILE A 50 21.15 -10.00 16.76
C ILE A 50 19.85 -10.39 17.48
N GLU A 51 18.92 -11.05 16.79
CA GLU A 51 17.68 -11.56 17.42
C GLU A 51 17.97 -12.64 18.46
N SER A 52 18.90 -13.55 18.20
CA SER A 52 19.35 -14.54 19.19
C SER A 52 20.00 -13.86 20.39
N PHE A 53 20.91 -12.92 20.14
CA PHE A 53 21.59 -12.14 21.18
C PHE A 53 20.60 -11.40 22.07
N ARG A 54 19.56 -10.79 21.47
CA ARG A 54 18.49 -10.10 22.17
C ARG A 54 17.73 -11.03 23.11
N LYS A 55 17.39 -12.25 22.66
CA LYS A 55 16.72 -13.26 23.50
C LYS A 55 17.60 -13.68 24.68
N ASP A 56 18.89 -13.88 24.44
CA ASP A 56 19.84 -14.25 25.50
C ASP A 56 20.01 -13.11 26.52
N TYR A 57 19.98 -11.85 26.08
CA TYR A 57 20.12 -10.69 26.96
C TYR A 57 18.90 -10.48 27.86
N TYR A 58 17.67 -10.64 27.33
CA TYR A 58 16.44 -10.57 28.14
C TYR A 58 16.20 -11.80 29.03
N SER A 59 17.04 -12.82 28.92
CA SER A 59 17.00 -13.97 29.84
C SER A 59 17.83 -13.75 31.13
N LEU A 60 18.51 -12.60 31.25
CA LEU A 60 19.29 -12.23 32.43
C LEU A 60 18.39 -11.85 33.63
N PRO A 61 18.87 -12.02 34.89
CA PRO A 61 18.13 -11.63 36.09
C PRO A 61 17.76 -10.13 36.10
N ALA A 62 16.61 -9.78 36.68
CA ALA A 62 16.01 -8.43 36.66
C ALA A 62 16.80 -7.33 37.42
N GLU A 63 17.91 -7.70 38.06
CA GLU A 63 18.76 -6.81 38.86
C GLU A 63 19.82 -6.08 38.03
N VAL A 64 19.96 -6.42 36.75
CA VAL A 64 20.93 -5.82 35.81
C VAL A 64 20.27 -4.65 35.07
N ASP A 65 20.86 -3.45 35.14
CA ASP A 65 20.44 -2.32 34.30
C ASP A 65 20.77 -2.59 32.83
N LEU A 66 19.74 -2.70 31.99
CA LEU A 66 19.85 -3.02 30.57
C LEU A 66 19.72 -1.78 29.67
N SER A 67 19.45 -0.60 30.22
CA SER A 67 19.06 0.62 29.47
C SER A 67 20.11 1.06 28.44
N GLU A 68 21.39 1.08 28.81
CA GLU A 68 22.49 1.40 27.91
C GLU A 68 22.60 0.38 26.77
N THR A 69 22.38 -0.90 27.07
CA THR A 69 22.50 -1.98 26.10
C THR A 69 21.33 -2.04 25.13
N ASP A 70 20.11 -1.72 25.60
CA ASP A 70 18.93 -1.59 24.75
C ASP A 70 19.13 -0.48 23.71
N ASN A 71 19.66 0.68 24.11
CA ASN A 71 19.97 1.79 23.20
C ASN A 71 21.05 1.38 22.18
N GLU A 72 22.12 0.71 22.62
CA GLU A 72 23.14 0.23 21.70
C GLU A 72 22.64 -0.84 20.71
N LEU A 73 21.71 -1.70 21.15
CA LEU A 73 21.10 -2.72 20.30
C LEU A 73 20.18 -2.07 19.27
N GLU A 74 19.39 -1.07 19.66
CA GLU A 74 18.53 -0.29 18.77
C GLU A 74 19.38 0.43 17.70
N GLN A 75 20.49 1.06 18.11
CA GLN A 75 21.45 1.67 17.17
C GLN A 75 22.07 0.67 16.19
N LEU A 76 22.34 -0.56 16.64
CA LEU A 76 22.88 -1.64 15.81
C LEU A 76 21.84 -2.12 14.79
N GLU A 77 20.58 -2.32 15.22
CA GLU A 77 19.46 -2.72 14.36
C GLU A 77 19.17 -1.65 13.29
N ASP A 78 19.20 -0.38 13.67
CA ASP A 78 19.01 0.76 12.75
C ASP A 78 20.11 0.84 11.69
N ARG A 79 21.37 0.64 12.10
CA ARG A 79 22.51 0.59 11.18
C ARG A 79 22.39 -0.58 10.22
N LEU A 80 22.07 -1.77 10.72
CA LEU A 80 21.86 -2.96 9.89
C LEU A 80 20.76 -2.71 8.84
N TYR A 81 19.65 -2.10 9.24
CA TYR A 81 18.54 -1.77 8.33
C TYR A 81 18.97 -0.78 7.25
N LYS A 82 19.69 0.29 7.60
CA LYS A 82 20.22 1.26 6.62
C LYS A 82 21.15 0.59 5.62
N THR A 83 22.03 -0.30 6.10
CA THR A 83 22.94 -1.07 5.25
C THR A 83 22.18 -2.00 4.32
N GLU A 84 21.18 -2.73 4.81
CA GLU A 84 20.32 -3.62 4.01
C GLU A 84 19.62 -2.87 2.87
N VAL A 85 19.05 -1.69 3.16
CA VAL A 85 18.41 -0.84 2.14
C VAL A 85 19.42 -0.39 1.09
N LYS A 86 20.63 0.00 1.49
CA LYS A 86 21.72 0.37 0.55
C LYS A 86 22.05 -0.78 -0.40
N PHE A 87 22.16 -2.02 0.11
CA PHE A 87 22.46 -3.17 -0.74
C PHE A 87 21.30 -3.58 -1.64
N HIS A 88 20.04 -3.46 -1.18
CA HIS A 88 18.88 -3.69 -2.05
C HIS A 88 18.78 -2.66 -3.18
N PHE A 89 19.15 -1.41 -2.90
CA PHE A 89 19.24 -0.37 -3.92
C PHE A 89 20.31 -0.71 -4.97
N LEU A 90 21.54 -1.04 -4.54
CA LEU A 90 22.62 -1.47 -5.43
C LEU A 90 22.25 -2.73 -6.25
N LEU A 91 21.56 -3.68 -5.62
CA LEU A 91 21.06 -4.88 -6.31
C LEU A 91 20.10 -4.51 -7.43
N SER A 92 19.16 -3.60 -7.17
CA SER A 92 18.22 -3.12 -8.19
C SER A 92 18.93 -2.39 -9.33
N GLU A 93 19.96 -1.59 -9.05
CA GLU A 93 20.73 -0.92 -10.11
C GLU A 93 21.47 -1.93 -10.99
N LEU A 94 22.13 -2.92 -10.40
CA LEU A 94 22.87 -3.96 -11.14
C LEU A 94 21.93 -4.88 -11.94
N GLU A 95 20.76 -5.23 -11.40
CA GLU A 95 19.76 -6.02 -12.12
C GLU A 95 19.17 -5.23 -13.30
N ASN A 96 18.97 -3.91 -13.16
CA ASN A 96 18.52 -3.07 -14.27
C ASN A 96 19.57 -2.92 -15.38
N VAL A 97 20.86 -2.85 -15.04
CA VAL A 97 21.98 -2.84 -16.02
C VAL A 97 22.08 -4.18 -16.75
N SER A 98 21.87 -5.29 -16.04
CA SER A 98 21.83 -6.63 -16.63
C SER A 98 20.67 -6.78 -17.64
N VAL A 99 19.52 -6.16 -17.33
CA VAL A 99 18.33 -6.17 -18.19
C VAL A 99 18.50 -5.26 -19.41
N SER A 100 19.16 -4.10 -19.30
CA SER A 100 19.45 -3.26 -20.47
C SER A 100 20.50 -3.86 -21.41
N GLU A 101 21.49 -4.58 -20.87
CA GLU A 101 22.44 -5.39 -21.66
C GLU A 101 21.79 -6.63 -22.29
N ALA A 102 20.75 -7.20 -21.67
CA ALA A 102 19.94 -8.27 -22.24
C ALA A 102 19.01 -7.76 -23.36
N ILE A 103 18.33 -6.63 -23.15
CA ILE A 103 17.42 -6.01 -24.14
C ILE A 103 18.16 -5.58 -25.42
N SER A 104 19.44 -5.19 -25.31
CA SER A 104 20.26 -4.88 -26.50
C SER A 104 20.71 -6.12 -27.27
N LYS A 105 20.67 -7.31 -26.65
CA LYS A 105 20.98 -8.61 -27.29
C LYS A 105 19.71 -9.41 -27.67
N GLU A 106 18.55 -9.08 -27.11
CA GLU A 106 17.26 -9.78 -27.30
C GLU A 106 16.42 -9.33 -28.50
N ASN A 107 16.95 -8.50 -29.41
CA ASN A 107 16.35 -8.38 -30.76
C ASN A 107 16.55 -9.64 -31.63
N ASN A 108 17.05 -10.74 -31.05
CA ASN A 108 16.96 -12.06 -31.65
C ASN A 108 16.70 -13.15 -30.59
N VAL A 109 15.49 -13.70 -30.66
CA VAL A 109 15.06 -15.02 -30.16
C VAL A 109 14.59 -15.11 -28.69
N LEU A 110 13.28 -15.28 -28.57
CA LEU A 110 12.49 -15.72 -27.41
C LEU A 110 12.99 -17.07 -26.83
N SER A 111 13.17 -17.16 -25.51
CA SER A 111 12.54 -18.22 -24.69
C SER A 111 12.72 -17.94 -23.20
N VAL A 112 11.59 -17.99 -22.49
CA VAL A 112 11.44 -17.92 -21.03
C VAL A 112 11.73 -19.32 -20.45
N ASN A 113 12.51 -19.39 -19.36
CA ASN A 113 12.42 -20.30 -18.19
C ASN A 113 13.73 -20.15 -17.37
N GLU A 114 13.78 -20.12 -16.03
CA GLU A 114 13.22 -21.07 -15.07
C GLU A 114 12.95 -20.39 -13.69
N CYS A 115 11.75 -20.59 -13.13
CA CYS A 115 11.45 -20.32 -11.72
C CYS A 115 11.28 -21.67 -11.00
N ARG A 116 12.03 -21.89 -9.92
CA ARG A 116 11.99 -23.12 -9.12
C ARG A 116 10.63 -23.27 -8.43
N GLN A 117 9.81 -24.18 -8.93
CA GLN A 117 8.52 -24.55 -8.33
C GLN A 117 8.76 -25.40 -7.06
N THR A 118 8.15 -25.00 -5.95
CA THR A 118 8.02 -25.85 -4.76
C THR A 118 6.78 -26.75 -4.95
N ASN A 119 7.01 -28.07 -4.94
CA ASN A 119 5.95 -29.06 -5.08
C ASN A 119 5.14 -29.21 -3.79
N ILE A 120 4.16 -28.33 -3.59
CA ILE A 120 3.08 -28.56 -2.62
C ILE A 120 1.90 -29.17 -3.40
N LYS A 121 1.61 -30.45 -3.18
CA LYS A 121 0.38 -31.08 -3.70
C LYS A 121 -0.81 -30.51 -2.93
N LEU A 122 -1.48 -29.52 -3.54
CA LEU A 122 -2.82 -29.12 -3.14
C LEU A 122 -3.81 -30.24 -3.51
N PRO A 123 -4.87 -30.48 -2.71
CA PRO A 123 -5.96 -31.35 -3.13
C PRO A 123 -6.60 -30.82 -4.41
N GLU A 124 -7.07 -31.72 -5.28
CA GLU A 124 -7.75 -31.35 -6.53
C GLU A 124 -9.03 -30.58 -6.22
N ILE A 125 -8.98 -29.26 -6.38
CA ILE A 125 -10.15 -28.40 -6.42
C ILE A 125 -10.64 -28.47 -7.87
N PRO A 126 -11.85 -28.97 -8.17
CA PRO A 126 -12.40 -28.91 -9.51
C PRO A 126 -12.56 -27.44 -9.89
N LEU A 127 -11.66 -26.95 -10.73
CA LEU A 127 -11.79 -25.63 -11.35
C LEU A 127 -13.02 -25.69 -12.26
N PRO A 128 -13.91 -24.70 -12.25
CA PRO A 128 -14.94 -24.60 -13.27
C PRO A 128 -14.25 -24.59 -14.63
N GLN A 129 -14.58 -25.57 -15.47
CA GLN A 129 -14.12 -25.59 -16.86
C GLN A 129 -14.79 -24.42 -17.57
N PHE A 130 -14.07 -23.32 -17.70
CA PHE A 130 -14.40 -22.30 -18.68
C PHE A 130 -14.06 -22.91 -20.03
N SER A 131 -15.09 -23.31 -20.77
CA SER A 131 -14.93 -23.52 -22.21
C SER A 131 -14.39 -22.22 -22.79
N ASP A 132 -13.30 -22.29 -23.57
CA ASP A 132 -12.75 -21.17 -24.37
C ASP A 132 -13.74 -20.60 -25.39
N MET A 133 -14.98 -21.07 -25.37
CA MET A 133 -16.15 -20.31 -25.77
C MET A 133 -16.40 -19.17 -24.77
N LEU A 134 -15.50 -18.17 -24.74
CA LEU A 134 -16.04 -16.82 -24.77
C LEU A 134 -16.89 -16.80 -26.03
N GLN A 135 -18.19 -17.06 -25.90
CA GLN A 135 -19.12 -16.43 -26.80
C GLN A 135 -18.75 -14.96 -26.69
N GLU A 136 -18.00 -14.48 -27.68
CA GLU A 136 -18.00 -13.09 -28.03
C GLU A 136 -19.48 -12.74 -28.04
N LEU A 137 -19.96 -12.14 -26.94
CA LEU A 137 -21.20 -11.40 -26.96
C LEU A 137 -21.07 -10.57 -28.22
N PRO A 138 -22.02 -10.67 -29.17
CA PRO A 138 -21.89 -10.01 -30.45
C PRO A 138 -21.43 -8.60 -30.15
N TYR A 139 -20.20 -8.26 -30.57
CA TYR A 139 -19.74 -6.89 -30.62
C TYR A 139 -20.47 -6.25 -31.80
N GLU A 140 -21.80 -6.32 -31.77
CA GLU A 140 -22.59 -5.23 -32.26
C GLU A 140 -22.26 -4.12 -31.28
N ALA A 141 -21.52 -3.13 -31.75
CA ALA A 141 -21.60 -1.80 -31.18
C ALA A 141 -23.06 -1.37 -31.31
N GLN A 142 -23.93 -1.88 -30.45
CA GLN A 142 -25.11 -1.15 -30.03
C GLN A 142 -24.51 0.08 -29.39
N GLU A 143 -24.41 1.14 -30.18
CA GLU A 143 -24.38 2.48 -29.63
C GLU A 143 -25.52 2.49 -28.61
N TYR A 144 -25.17 2.44 -27.33
CA TYR A 144 -26.13 2.69 -26.28
C TYR A 144 -26.61 4.11 -26.57
N HIS A 145 -27.77 4.22 -27.23
CA HIS A 145 -28.50 5.46 -27.32
C HIS A 145 -28.92 5.78 -25.89
N PHE A 146 -28.05 6.50 -25.20
CA PHE A 146 -28.41 7.19 -23.97
C PHE A 146 -29.43 8.24 -24.42
N ASP A 147 -30.72 7.92 -24.26
CA ASP A 147 -31.74 8.97 -24.28
C ASP A 147 -31.25 10.06 -23.33
N ARG A 148 -31.13 11.29 -23.84
CA ARG A 148 -30.58 12.44 -23.07
C ARG A 148 -31.51 12.90 -21.95
N ASP A 149 -32.53 12.11 -21.65
CA ASP A 149 -33.52 12.33 -20.62
C ASP A 149 -33.11 11.57 -19.35
N GLU A 150 -32.24 12.20 -18.57
CA GLU A 150 -32.01 12.01 -17.13
C GLU A 150 -31.70 10.60 -16.56
N GLU A 151 -31.50 9.58 -17.39
CA GLU A 151 -31.15 8.23 -16.89
C GLU A 151 -29.71 8.20 -16.37
N LYS A 152 -29.57 8.33 -15.05
CA LYS A 152 -28.30 8.11 -14.35
C LYS A 152 -27.91 6.65 -14.43
N VAL A 153 -26.67 6.38 -14.83
CA VAL A 153 -26.13 5.02 -14.95
C VAL A 153 -25.47 4.63 -13.64
N LYS A 154 -25.95 3.55 -13.01
CA LYS A 154 -25.36 3.04 -11.76
C LYS A 154 -24.52 1.80 -12.04
N THR A 155 -23.25 1.84 -11.64
CA THR A 155 -22.37 0.66 -11.61
C THR A 155 -21.85 0.47 -10.19
N LEU A 156 -22.23 -0.65 -9.57
CA LEU A 156 -21.96 -0.93 -8.15
C LEU A 156 -22.52 0.18 -7.25
N ALA A 157 -21.64 0.98 -6.63
CA ALA A 157 -22.02 2.09 -5.76
C ALA A 157 -21.77 3.49 -6.38
N LEU A 158 -21.19 3.53 -7.57
CA LEU A 158 -20.90 4.77 -8.30
C LEU A 158 -22.06 5.06 -9.26
N ILE A 159 -22.54 6.29 -9.25
CA ILE A 159 -23.55 6.77 -10.18
C ILE A 159 -22.86 7.73 -11.13
N TRP A 160 -22.99 7.49 -12.43
CA TRP A 160 -22.57 8.44 -13.45
C TRP A 160 -23.82 9.19 -13.95
N ASN A 161 -23.70 10.51 -14.00
CA ASN A 161 -24.69 11.41 -14.55
C ASN A 161 -24.19 11.91 -15.92
N PRO A 162 -24.69 11.35 -17.05
CA PRO A 162 -24.19 11.70 -18.38
C PRO A 162 -24.44 13.17 -18.76
N LYS A 163 -25.55 13.75 -18.28
CA LYS A 163 -25.95 15.15 -18.59
C LYS A 163 -24.93 16.18 -18.10
N HIS A 164 -24.33 15.92 -16.95
CA HIS A 164 -23.34 16.82 -16.35
C HIS A 164 -21.92 16.26 -16.36
N ASP A 165 -21.75 15.04 -16.87
CA ASP A 165 -20.52 14.26 -16.84
C ASP A 165 -19.86 14.14 -15.44
N THR A 166 -20.69 13.92 -14.42
CA THR A 166 -20.24 13.81 -13.03
C THR A 166 -20.45 12.43 -12.46
N PHE A 167 -19.50 11.99 -11.63
CA PHE A 167 -19.72 10.91 -10.67
C PHE A 167 -20.44 11.45 -9.43
N GLU A 168 -21.48 10.73 -9.03
CA GLU A 168 -22.31 10.95 -7.87
C GLU A 168 -22.32 9.69 -6.99
N PHE A 169 -22.62 9.86 -5.71
CA PHE A 169 -22.60 8.77 -4.74
C PHE A 169 -23.98 8.59 -4.12
N SER A 170 -24.52 7.38 -4.18
CA SER A 170 -25.75 7.02 -3.48
C SER A 170 -25.44 6.20 -2.25
N VAL A 171 -26.08 6.59 -1.15
CA VAL A 171 -26.01 5.89 0.12
C VAL A 171 -27.39 5.34 0.41
N SER A 172 -27.51 4.01 0.45
CA SER A 172 -28.73 3.34 0.88
C SER A 172 -28.98 3.61 2.36
N ASP A 173 -30.23 3.87 2.75
CA ASP A 173 -30.61 4.02 4.16
C ASP A 173 -30.40 2.68 4.88
N PRO A 174 -29.46 2.57 5.83
CA PRO A 174 -29.09 1.28 6.42
C PRO A 174 -29.77 1.09 7.78
N THR A 175 -30.87 1.80 8.04
CA THR A 175 -31.69 1.68 9.26
C THR A 175 -32.44 0.35 9.35
N ASN A 176 -32.45 -0.45 8.29
CA ASN A 176 -33.23 -1.70 8.21
C ASN A 176 -32.56 -2.92 8.87
N ASN A 177 -31.36 -2.78 9.43
CA ASN A 177 -30.74 -3.89 10.15
C ASN A 177 -31.26 -3.96 11.59
N SER A 178 -31.96 -5.06 11.91
CA SER A 178 -32.39 -5.39 13.28
C SER A 178 -31.20 -5.58 14.23
N GLU A 179 -30.08 -6.13 13.73
CA GLU A 179 -28.87 -6.38 14.51
C GLU A 179 -27.59 -5.95 13.79
N TRP A 180 -26.68 -5.32 14.53
CA TRP A 180 -25.37 -4.89 14.06
C TRP A 180 -24.30 -5.87 14.55
N THR A 181 -23.54 -6.43 13.61
CA THR A 181 -22.44 -7.36 13.85
C THR A 181 -21.19 -6.88 13.12
N LYS A 182 -20.02 -7.42 13.46
CA LYS A 182 -18.77 -7.11 12.74
C LYS A 182 -18.89 -7.45 11.26
N ARG A 183 -19.53 -8.59 10.95
CA ARG A 183 -19.79 -9.02 9.58
C ARG A 183 -20.67 -8.02 8.84
N SER A 184 -21.77 -7.59 9.45
CA SER A 184 -22.69 -6.66 8.78
C SER A 184 -22.03 -5.30 8.56
N ILE A 185 -21.23 -4.80 9.50
CA ILE A 185 -20.47 -3.55 9.33
C ILE A 185 -19.46 -3.66 8.19
N LEU A 186 -18.65 -4.72 8.16
CA LEU A 186 -17.68 -4.91 7.07
C LEU A 186 -18.38 -4.98 5.72
N SER A 187 -19.54 -5.66 5.64
CA SER A 187 -20.36 -5.69 4.43
C SER A 187 -20.82 -4.29 4.00
N HIS A 188 -21.27 -3.45 4.95
CA HIS A 188 -21.63 -2.06 4.65
C HIS A 188 -20.44 -1.23 4.16
N ILE A 189 -19.24 -1.41 4.74
CA ILE A 189 -18.02 -0.73 4.28
C ILE A 189 -17.70 -1.15 2.84
N ALA A 190 -17.79 -2.44 2.53
CA ALA A 190 -17.52 -2.96 1.19
C ALA A 190 -18.53 -2.48 0.13
N ARG A 191 -19.76 -2.14 0.53
CA ARG A 191 -20.77 -1.53 -0.35
C ARG A 191 -20.40 -0.11 -0.79
N ILE A 192 -19.51 0.58 -0.08
CA ILE A 192 -18.96 1.88 -0.51
C ILE A 192 -17.87 1.59 -1.55
N PHE A 193 -18.29 1.26 -2.77
CA PHE A 193 -17.38 0.95 -3.87
C PHE A 193 -16.78 2.23 -4.46
N ASP A 194 -15.46 2.36 -4.36
CA ASP A 194 -14.72 3.56 -4.77
C ASP A 194 -13.36 3.16 -5.38
N PRO A 195 -13.31 2.86 -6.68
CA PRO A 195 -12.12 2.31 -7.33
C PRO A 195 -10.96 3.33 -7.37
N MET A 196 -11.28 4.61 -7.54
CA MET A 196 -10.30 5.72 -7.58
C MET A 196 -9.99 6.29 -6.19
N CYS A 197 -10.64 5.78 -5.14
CA CYS A 197 -10.55 6.27 -3.76
C CYS A 197 -10.88 7.78 -3.65
N LEU A 198 -11.88 8.28 -4.39
CA LEU A 198 -12.33 9.68 -4.32
C LEU A 198 -12.97 10.00 -2.96
N LEU A 199 -13.56 9.01 -2.30
CA LEU A 199 -14.08 9.03 -0.94
C LEU A 199 -13.05 8.51 0.09
N GLY A 200 -11.76 8.59 -0.24
CA GLY A 200 -10.65 8.08 0.58
C GLY A 200 -10.75 8.38 2.08
N PRO A 201 -11.06 9.63 2.51
CA PRO A 201 -11.23 9.97 3.92
C PRO A 201 -12.41 9.24 4.59
N VAL A 202 -13.53 9.09 3.88
CA VAL A 202 -14.73 8.45 4.41
C VAL A 202 -14.51 6.95 4.60
N ILE A 203 -13.91 6.30 3.62
CA ILE A 203 -13.55 4.88 3.70
C ILE A 203 -12.49 4.66 4.79
N ALA A 204 -11.53 5.58 4.96
CA ALA A 204 -10.55 5.49 6.04
C ALA A 204 -11.22 5.54 7.42
N MET A 205 -12.19 6.43 7.63
CA MET A 205 -12.95 6.49 8.88
C MET A 205 -13.75 5.20 9.14
N ALA A 206 -14.38 4.65 8.11
CA ALA A 206 -15.11 3.38 8.20
C ALA A 206 -14.17 2.21 8.57
N LYS A 207 -13.01 2.12 7.91
CA LYS A 207 -11.98 1.11 8.21
C LYS A 207 -11.37 1.29 9.59
N LEU A 208 -11.22 2.53 10.07
CA LEU A 208 -10.74 2.82 11.42
C LEU A 208 -11.75 2.33 12.47
N PHE A 209 -13.04 2.54 12.24
CA PHE A 209 -14.09 1.98 13.08
C PHE A 209 -14.05 0.44 13.06
N MET A 210 -13.85 -0.17 11.90
CA MET A 210 -13.68 -1.63 11.84
C MET A 210 -12.45 -2.09 12.65
N LYS A 211 -11.34 -1.36 12.61
CA LYS A 211 -10.14 -1.63 13.43
C LYS A 211 -10.45 -1.59 14.93
N THR A 212 -11.28 -0.67 15.43
CA THR A 212 -11.62 -0.64 16.86
C THR A 212 -12.42 -1.89 17.26
N LEU A 213 -13.33 -2.36 16.40
CA LEU A 213 -14.08 -3.59 16.63
C LEU A 213 -13.18 -4.83 16.61
N TRP A 214 -12.11 -4.84 15.81
CA TRP A 214 -11.14 -5.96 15.81
C TRP A 214 -10.37 -6.08 17.12
N LEU A 215 -10.07 -4.95 17.78
CA LEU A 215 -9.38 -4.94 19.07
C LEU A 215 -10.25 -5.51 20.19
N VAL A 216 -11.56 -5.33 20.08
CA VAL A 216 -12.55 -5.99 20.90
C VAL A 216 -12.64 -7.45 20.44
N LYS A 217 -12.06 -8.38 21.19
CA LYS A 217 -11.97 -9.83 20.86
C LYS A 217 -13.32 -10.57 20.92
N ARG A 218 -14.34 -10.07 20.22
CA ARG A 218 -15.67 -10.68 20.01
C ARG A 218 -15.76 -11.36 18.65
N ASP A 219 -16.68 -12.31 18.51
CA ASP A 219 -16.88 -13.03 17.25
C ASP A 219 -17.58 -12.18 16.18
N TRP A 220 -17.56 -12.69 14.94
CA TRP A 220 -18.06 -11.99 13.75
C TRP A 220 -19.55 -11.64 13.79
N ASP A 221 -20.34 -12.58 14.32
CA ASP A 221 -21.80 -12.55 14.30
C ASP A 221 -22.40 -12.20 15.67
N GLN A 222 -21.56 -11.87 16.65
CA GLN A 222 -22.02 -11.35 17.94
C GLN A 222 -22.53 -9.91 17.78
N PRO A 223 -23.63 -9.55 18.48
CA PRO A 223 -24.15 -8.19 18.47
C PRO A 223 -23.15 -7.20 19.07
N LEU A 224 -23.10 -6.01 18.49
CA LEU A 224 -22.30 -4.90 19.01
C LEU A 224 -22.89 -4.34 20.31
N LEU A 225 -22.03 -3.71 21.12
CA LEU A 225 -22.49 -2.96 22.28
C LEU A 225 -23.19 -1.67 21.84
N GLU A 226 -24.10 -1.19 22.68
CA GLU A 226 -24.93 -0.03 22.40
C GLU A 226 -24.10 1.23 22.03
N ASN A 227 -22.97 1.44 22.69
CA ASN A 227 -22.06 2.55 22.37
C ASN A 227 -21.43 2.42 20.98
N GLU A 228 -21.04 1.21 20.57
CA GLU A 228 -20.47 0.94 19.25
C GLU A 228 -21.53 1.13 18.16
N ILE A 229 -22.75 0.63 18.41
CA ILE A 229 -23.91 0.83 17.54
C ILE A 229 -24.21 2.31 17.38
N ARG A 230 -24.23 3.07 18.48
CA ARG A 230 -24.47 4.53 18.46
C ARG A 230 -23.44 5.26 17.59
N ASN A 231 -22.16 4.92 17.74
CA ASN A 231 -21.08 5.52 16.95
C ASN A 231 -21.18 5.13 15.46
N TRP A 232 -21.49 3.87 15.18
CA TRP A 232 -21.70 3.40 13.82
C TRP A 232 -22.88 4.10 13.14
N LYS A 233 -24.03 4.20 13.82
CA LYS A 233 -25.22 4.91 13.33
C LYS A 233 -24.93 6.39 13.05
N LYS A 234 -24.14 7.06 13.90
CA LYS A 234 -23.67 8.44 13.64
C LYS A 234 -22.85 8.53 12.36
N PHE A 235 -21.88 7.64 12.19
CA PHE A 235 -21.05 7.60 10.97
C PHE A 235 -21.91 7.39 9.73
N ILE A 236 -22.77 6.38 9.75
CA ILE A 236 -23.73 6.09 8.67
C ILE A 236 -24.62 7.30 8.35
N PHE A 237 -25.16 7.98 9.37
CA PHE A 237 -26.02 9.13 9.15
C PHE A 237 -25.26 10.26 8.46
N SER A 238 -23.98 10.45 8.80
CA SER A 238 -23.12 11.43 8.13
C SER A 238 -22.86 11.10 6.65
N LEU A 239 -22.99 9.84 6.22
CA LEU A 239 -22.81 9.45 4.82
C LEU A 239 -23.89 10.05 3.91
N LYS A 240 -25.04 10.49 4.43
CA LYS A 240 -26.04 11.20 3.62
C LYS A 240 -25.47 12.46 2.94
N ALA A 241 -24.46 13.08 3.56
CA ALA A 241 -23.76 14.22 2.96
C ALA A 241 -23.03 13.87 1.65
N LEU A 242 -22.70 12.60 1.42
CA LEU A 242 -22.08 12.15 0.17
C LEU A 242 -22.97 12.35 -1.06
N GLN A 243 -24.29 12.36 -0.88
CA GLN A 243 -25.23 12.57 -1.98
C GLN A 243 -25.09 13.97 -2.61
N GLY A 244 -24.53 14.94 -1.87
CA GLY A 244 -24.23 16.28 -2.38
C GLY A 244 -22.89 16.37 -3.13
N ILE A 245 -22.04 15.34 -3.07
CA ILE A 245 -20.73 15.37 -3.71
C ILE A 245 -20.88 14.97 -5.18
N LYS A 246 -20.43 15.86 -6.06
CA LYS A 246 -20.32 15.63 -7.50
C LYS A 246 -18.86 15.75 -7.89
N VAL A 247 -18.30 14.70 -8.49
CA VAL A 247 -16.91 14.69 -8.97
C VAL A 247 -16.92 14.71 -10.49
N GLN A 248 -16.23 15.67 -11.09
CA GLN A 248 -16.13 15.75 -12.56
C GLN A 248 -15.35 14.56 -13.10
N ARG A 249 -15.90 13.88 -14.12
CA ARG A 249 -15.19 12.78 -14.80
C ARG A 249 -14.15 13.31 -15.77
N PHE A 250 -14.49 14.35 -16.53
CA PHE A 250 -13.56 15.06 -17.39
C PHE A 250 -12.92 16.24 -16.63
N VAL A 251 -11.60 16.22 -16.51
CA VAL A 251 -10.84 17.13 -15.64
C VAL A 251 -9.97 18.13 -16.42
N LEU A 252 -9.92 18.01 -17.75
CA LEU A 252 -9.16 18.92 -18.61
C LEU A 252 -9.99 20.17 -18.92
N ILE A 253 -9.31 21.29 -19.14
CA ILE A 253 -9.92 22.51 -19.67
C ILE A 253 -9.61 22.64 -21.16
N GLU A 254 -10.49 23.33 -21.89
CA GLU A 254 -10.27 23.59 -23.31
C GLU A 254 -9.00 24.42 -23.53
N ASN A 255 -8.27 24.11 -24.62
CA ASN A 255 -7.03 24.79 -24.99
C ASN A 255 -5.98 24.80 -23.86
N TYR A 256 -5.91 23.69 -23.10
CA TYR A 256 -4.88 23.53 -22.08
C TYR A 256 -3.49 23.57 -22.71
N LYS A 257 -2.59 24.31 -22.06
CA LYS A 257 -1.20 24.53 -22.45
C LYS A 257 -0.26 23.67 -21.63
N SER A 258 -0.58 23.46 -20.35
CA SER A 258 0.24 22.65 -19.45
C SER A 258 -0.60 21.80 -18.49
N LEU A 259 -0.03 20.66 -18.14
CA LEU A 259 -0.55 19.72 -17.16
C LEU A 259 0.49 19.47 -16.08
N GLU A 260 0.09 19.62 -14.82
CA GLU A 260 0.96 19.38 -13.67
C GLU A 260 0.31 18.34 -12.74
N LEU A 261 1.07 17.33 -12.36
CA LEU A 261 0.64 16.35 -11.36
C LEU A 261 1.17 16.72 -9.97
N HIS A 262 0.27 17.20 -9.13
CA HIS A 262 0.53 17.59 -7.75
C HIS A 262 0.26 16.38 -6.84
N ARG A 263 1.25 16.02 -6.04
CA ARG A 263 1.30 14.73 -5.36
C ARG A 263 1.55 14.95 -3.89
N PHE A 264 0.62 14.50 -3.06
CA PHE A 264 0.68 14.68 -1.62
C PHE A 264 0.66 13.33 -0.94
N SER A 265 1.43 13.19 0.14
CA SER A 265 1.37 12.06 1.05
C SER A 265 1.47 12.55 2.47
N ASP A 266 0.68 11.97 3.36
CA ASP A 266 0.69 12.33 4.77
C ASP A 266 0.41 11.09 5.62
N ALA A 267 0.79 11.17 6.89
CA ALA A 267 0.65 10.09 7.83
C ALA A 267 0.31 10.56 9.24
N SER A 268 -0.47 9.72 9.92
CA SER A 268 -0.82 9.87 11.33
C SER A 268 -0.72 8.52 12.02
N GLU A 269 -0.77 8.52 13.35
CA GLU A 269 -0.81 7.29 14.16
C GLU A 269 -1.98 6.37 13.81
N LYS A 270 -3.05 6.90 13.20
CA LYS A 270 -4.27 6.15 12.87
C LYS A 270 -4.25 5.60 11.45
N ALA A 271 -3.76 6.38 10.50
CA ALA A 271 -3.78 6.06 9.08
C ALA A 271 -2.76 6.90 8.32
N PHE A 272 -2.37 6.42 7.15
CA PHE A 272 -1.53 7.14 6.20
C PHE A 272 -2.13 7.05 4.80
N GLY A 273 -1.85 8.03 3.96
CA GLY A 273 -2.48 8.15 2.66
C GLY A 273 -1.69 8.98 1.66
N ALA A 274 -2.16 8.92 0.42
CA ALA A 274 -1.62 9.64 -0.71
C ALA A 274 -2.76 10.16 -1.58
N ALA A 275 -2.58 11.34 -2.18
CA ALA A 275 -3.54 11.96 -3.09
C ALA A 275 -2.79 12.57 -4.28
N ILE A 276 -3.37 12.43 -5.47
CA ILE A 276 -2.84 13.00 -6.71
C ILE A 276 -3.88 13.93 -7.31
N TYR A 277 -3.48 15.18 -7.48
CA TYR A 277 -4.26 16.23 -8.13
C TYR A 277 -3.67 16.52 -9.50
N LEU A 278 -4.54 16.76 -10.48
CA LEU A 278 -4.16 17.30 -11.77
C LEU A 278 -4.46 18.79 -11.76
N ARG A 279 -3.45 19.59 -12.05
CA ARG A 279 -3.63 21.00 -12.38
C ARG A 279 -3.51 21.16 -13.89
N CYS A 280 -4.48 21.85 -14.47
CA CYS A 280 -4.57 22.12 -15.90
C CYS A 280 -4.58 23.64 -16.08
N THR A 281 -3.69 24.17 -16.93
CA THR A 281 -3.58 25.62 -17.18
C THR A 281 -3.75 25.90 -18.66
N ASN A 282 -4.56 26.90 -19.03
CA ASN A 282 -4.82 27.28 -20.41
C ASN A 282 -3.90 28.43 -20.88
N SER A 283 -4.05 28.82 -22.15
CA SER A 283 -3.32 29.93 -22.75
C SER A 283 -3.62 31.31 -22.13
N THR A 284 -4.73 31.45 -21.41
CA THR A 284 -5.13 32.68 -20.71
C THR A 284 -4.72 32.67 -19.22
N GLU A 285 -3.85 31.74 -18.82
CA GLU A 285 -3.34 31.55 -17.45
C GLU A 285 -4.44 31.23 -16.41
N GLN A 286 -5.63 30.82 -16.85
CA GLN A 286 -6.63 30.24 -15.97
C GLN A 286 -6.24 28.79 -15.67
N SER A 287 -6.35 28.40 -14.40
CA SER A 287 -6.04 27.05 -13.97
C SER A 287 -7.20 26.39 -13.23
N SER A 288 -7.36 25.09 -13.45
CA SER A 288 -8.25 24.22 -12.70
C SER A 288 -7.43 23.16 -11.97
N MET A 289 -7.94 22.67 -10.84
CA MET A 289 -7.30 21.61 -10.09
C MET A 289 -8.35 20.58 -9.63
N TRP A 290 -8.10 19.32 -9.95
CA TRP A 290 -9.03 18.22 -9.66
C TRP A 290 -8.29 17.05 -9.03
N LEU A 291 -8.92 16.39 -8.04
CA LEU A 291 -8.44 15.14 -7.49
C LEU A 291 -8.63 14.02 -8.53
N LEU A 292 -7.54 13.39 -8.96
CA LEU A 292 -7.60 12.27 -9.90
C LEU A 292 -7.86 10.95 -9.17
N CYS A 293 -7.03 10.68 -8.17
CA CYS A 293 -7.14 9.48 -7.35
C CYS A 293 -6.46 9.70 -6.00
N SER A 294 -6.84 8.86 -5.05
CA SER A 294 -6.16 8.80 -3.76
C SER A 294 -5.89 7.35 -3.36
N LYS A 295 -5.24 7.16 -2.22
CA LYS A 295 -5.15 5.85 -1.58
C LYS A 295 -4.91 6.04 -0.10
N SER A 296 -5.62 5.28 0.73
CA SER A 296 -5.44 5.31 2.18
C SER A 296 -5.23 3.90 2.73
N ARG A 297 -4.43 3.81 3.81
CA ARG A 297 -4.19 2.59 4.58
C ARG A 297 -4.29 2.91 6.06
N ILE A 298 -4.92 1.99 6.81
CA ILE A 298 -4.97 2.10 8.27
C ILE A 298 -3.61 1.72 8.82
N ALA A 299 -3.11 2.52 9.76
CA ALA A 299 -1.85 2.23 10.43
C ALA A 299 -1.94 0.87 11.15
N PRO A 300 -0.85 0.10 11.23
CA PRO A 300 -0.83 -1.16 11.97
C PRO A 300 -1.30 -1.01 13.43
N ILE A 301 -1.71 -2.11 14.06
CA ILE A 301 -2.03 -2.12 15.49
C ILE A 301 -0.74 -1.98 16.31
N LYS A 302 0.33 -2.66 15.88
CA LYS A 302 1.66 -2.49 16.44
C LYS A 302 2.11 -1.05 16.20
N ARG A 303 2.47 -0.35 17.27
CA ARG A 303 2.97 1.03 17.17
C ARG A 303 4.22 1.04 16.29
N ILE A 304 4.20 1.96 15.34
CA ILE A 304 5.33 2.32 14.49
C ILE A 304 5.48 3.83 14.56
N SER A 305 6.71 4.32 14.44
CA SER A 305 7.00 5.74 14.57
C SER A 305 6.36 6.54 13.43
N ILE A 306 6.02 7.81 13.70
CA ILE A 306 5.45 8.73 12.71
C ILE A 306 6.36 8.85 11.47
N PRO A 307 7.70 9.03 11.59
CA PRO A 307 8.57 9.07 10.41
C PRO A 307 8.50 7.80 9.55
N ARG A 308 8.33 6.63 10.17
CA ARG A 308 8.17 5.37 9.41
C ARG A 308 6.83 5.32 8.68
N LEU A 309 5.77 5.84 9.29
CA LEU A 309 4.45 5.97 8.67
C LEU A 309 4.46 6.96 7.50
N GLU A 310 5.15 8.09 7.64
CA GLU A 310 5.39 9.06 6.55
C GLU A 310 6.14 8.42 5.39
N LEU A 311 7.20 7.65 5.68
CA LEU A 311 7.90 6.87 4.65
C LEU A 311 6.97 5.86 3.97
N CYS A 312 6.09 5.19 4.72
CA CYS A 312 5.08 4.30 4.14
C CYS A 312 4.10 5.05 3.23
N ALA A 313 3.71 6.27 3.61
CA ALA A 313 2.86 7.14 2.80
C ALA A 313 3.56 7.56 1.50
N ALA A 314 4.84 7.93 1.56
CA ALA A 314 5.65 8.26 0.38
C ALA A 314 5.79 7.06 -0.58
N VAL A 315 6.00 5.86 -0.06
CA VAL A 315 6.02 4.62 -0.87
C VAL A 315 4.65 4.31 -1.46
N LEU A 316 3.56 4.59 -0.74
CA LEU A 316 2.21 4.44 -1.26
C LEU A 316 1.96 5.41 -2.42
N LEU A 317 2.39 6.66 -2.28
CA LEU A 317 2.30 7.69 -3.30
C LEU A 317 3.12 7.32 -4.55
N SER A 318 4.36 6.88 -4.40
CA SER A 318 5.20 6.50 -5.55
C SER A 318 4.58 5.38 -6.38
N LYS A 319 4.00 4.37 -5.73
CA LYS A 319 3.25 3.29 -6.39
C LYS A 319 1.99 3.82 -7.09
N LEU A 320 1.23 4.69 -6.43
CA LEU A 320 0.01 5.28 -7.00
C LEU A 320 0.34 6.12 -8.24
N VAL A 321 1.42 6.90 -8.20
CA VAL A 321 1.88 7.72 -9.33
C VAL A 321 2.30 6.84 -10.50
N LYS A 322 3.07 5.76 -10.26
CA LYS A 322 3.47 4.83 -11.32
C LYS A 322 2.25 4.23 -12.03
N MET A 323 1.23 3.84 -11.26
CA MET A 323 -0.03 3.34 -11.82
C MET A 323 -0.77 4.44 -12.60
N MET A 324 -0.86 5.65 -12.05
CA MET A 324 -1.59 6.75 -12.69
C MET A 324 -0.95 7.18 -14.01
N ILE A 325 0.38 7.32 -14.05
CA ILE A 325 1.11 7.68 -15.28
C ILE A 325 0.92 6.61 -16.35
N ALA A 326 0.93 5.32 -15.99
CA ALA A 326 0.66 4.24 -16.94
C ALA A 326 -0.77 4.27 -17.50
N SER A 327 -1.75 4.74 -16.72
CA SER A 327 -3.15 4.85 -17.13
C SER A 327 -3.45 6.13 -17.93
N LEU A 328 -2.71 7.21 -17.67
CA LEU A 328 -2.80 8.46 -18.42
C LEU A 328 -2.14 8.24 -19.78
N LYS A 329 -2.95 7.92 -20.80
CA LYS A 329 -2.54 7.97 -22.22
C LYS A 329 -2.47 9.43 -22.68
N LEU A 330 -1.61 10.22 -22.05
CA LEU A 330 -1.35 11.62 -22.42
C LEU A 330 -0.31 11.69 -23.54
#